data_AF-A0A7X1WIN4-F1
#
_entry.id   AF-A0A7X1WIN4-F1
#
_cell.length_a   1.000
_cell.length_b   1.000
_cell.length_c   1.000
_cell.angle_alpha   90.00
_cell.angle_beta   90.00
_cell.angle_gamma   90.00
#
_symmetry.space_group_name_H-M   'P 1'
#
loop_
_entity.id
_entity.type
_entity.pdbx_description
1 polymer ?
#
loop_
_entity_poly.entity_id
_entity_poly.type
_entity_poly.pdbx_seq_one_letter_code
_entity_poly.pdbx_strand_id
1 'polypeptide(L)'
;MIEFSYCLDAAGNLIKLNLNDKGSGLIPFAEELISTADELAYPTPWIKSVNDAINEVRFVPRPHVTGTLAQQIHETSKLPRAAFVFVPQASVSPVDEQVMELIDLYDELPEGHASRSEIVQALDSEGVQMIPLISELHAELHTGKSKGTISSYSKPGWLSHSKVYRKAQVA
;
A
#
# COMPACT_ATOMS: atom_id res chain seq x y z
N MET A 1 11.43 -3.17 24.29
CA MET A 1 11.28 -2.06 23.31
C MET A 1 10.05 -2.39 22.50
N ILE A 2 9.28 -1.41 22.02
CA ILE A 2 8.10 -1.74 21.20
C ILE A 2 8.57 -2.37 19.87
N GLU A 3 7.95 -3.47 19.48
CA GLU A 3 8.34 -4.23 18.27
C GLU A 3 7.41 -3.97 17.09
N PHE A 4 6.36 -3.18 17.30
CA PHE A 4 5.36 -2.88 16.27
C PHE A 4 5.02 -1.40 16.21
N SER A 5 4.43 -1.00 15.10
CA SER A 5 3.81 0.31 14.91
C SER A 5 2.69 0.20 13.88
N TYR A 6 2.10 1.33 13.49
CA TYR A 6 1.06 1.37 12.48
C TYR A 6 1.25 2.57 11.54
N CYS A 7 0.82 2.43 10.30
CA CYS A 7 0.68 3.56 9.38
C CYS A 7 -0.56 3.39 8.52
N LEU A 8 -0.95 4.48 7.84
CA LEU A 8 -1.88 4.43 6.73
C LEU A 8 -1.09 4.35 5.42
N ASP A 9 -1.53 3.55 4.46
CA ASP A 9 -0.94 3.57 3.12
C ASP A 9 -1.49 4.72 2.26
N ALA A 10 -1.04 4.82 1.01
CA ALA A 10 -1.52 5.86 0.09
C ALA A 10 -3.03 5.75 -0.21
N ALA A 11 -3.58 4.53 -0.23
CA ALA A 11 -5.01 4.30 -0.43
C ALA A 11 -5.85 4.53 0.84
N GLY A 12 -5.22 4.68 2.00
CA GLY A 12 -5.87 4.88 3.29
C GLY A 12 -6.11 3.59 4.07
N ASN A 13 -5.49 2.49 3.68
CA ASN A 13 -5.54 1.23 4.41
C ASN A 13 -4.69 1.30 5.68
N LEU A 14 -5.15 0.64 6.75
CA LEU A 14 -4.41 0.50 8.00
C LEU A 14 -3.44 -0.67 7.92
N ILE A 15 -2.15 -0.37 8.07
CA ILE A 15 -1.05 -1.32 7.96
C ILE A 15 -0.35 -1.44 9.31
N LYS A 16 -0.04 -2.67 9.71
CA LYS A 16 0.83 -2.96 10.85
C LYS A 16 2.28 -3.03 10.40
N LEU A 17 3.13 -2.38 11.19
CA LEU A 17 4.56 -2.34 10.97
C LEU A 17 5.27 -3.23 11.99
N ASN A 18 6.24 -4.02 11.55
CA ASN A 18 7.13 -4.81 12.39
C ASN A 18 8.52 -4.15 12.46
N LEU A 19 8.82 -3.55 13.60
CA LEU A 19 10.04 -2.78 13.83
C LEU A 19 11.30 -3.65 14.01
N ASN A 20 11.14 -4.97 14.10
CA ASN A 20 12.27 -5.90 14.15
C ASN A 20 12.81 -6.23 12.75
N ASP A 21 12.04 -5.98 11.69
CA ASP A 21 12.46 -6.25 10.32
C ASP A 21 13.41 -5.16 9.79
N LYS A 22 14.13 -5.46 8.70
CA LYS A 22 15.11 -4.54 8.07
C LYS A 22 14.47 -3.41 7.27
N GLY A 23 13.15 -3.45 7.07
CA GLY A 23 12.39 -2.39 6.40
C GLY A 23 12.71 -2.22 4.92
N SER A 24 12.98 -3.32 4.20
CA SER A 24 13.44 -3.31 2.80
C SER A 24 12.35 -3.15 1.73
N GLY A 25 11.18 -2.60 2.08
CA GLY A 25 10.05 -2.36 1.18
C GLY A 25 9.81 -0.90 0.83
N LEU A 26 8.89 -0.63 -0.12
CA LEU A 26 8.40 0.71 -0.43
C LEU A 26 7.77 1.40 0.78
N ILE A 27 7.07 0.62 1.62
CA ILE A 27 6.64 1.03 2.95
C ILE A 27 7.57 0.32 3.96
N PRO A 28 8.50 1.05 4.60
CA PRO A 28 9.43 0.45 5.55
C PRO A 28 8.69 -0.26 6.69
N PHE A 29 9.18 -1.44 7.07
CA PHE A 29 8.67 -2.27 8.17
C PHE A 29 7.25 -2.81 7.96
N ALA A 30 6.65 -2.64 6.78
CA ALA A 30 5.27 -3.09 6.55
C ALA A 30 5.17 -4.62 6.55
N GLU A 31 4.34 -5.15 7.45
CA GLU A 31 4.17 -6.59 7.67
C GLU A 31 2.80 -7.07 7.21
N GLU A 32 1.73 -6.38 7.64
CA GLU A 32 0.37 -6.89 7.51
C GLU A 32 -0.65 -5.78 7.22
N LEU A 33 -1.58 -6.05 6.31
CA LEU A 33 -2.78 -5.25 6.10
C LEU A 33 -3.82 -5.61 7.17
N ILE A 34 -4.15 -4.66 8.03
CA ILE A 34 -5.06 -4.86 9.16
C ILE A 34 -6.51 -4.54 8.77
N SER A 35 -6.70 -3.44 8.06
CA SER A 35 -8.03 -3.01 7.60
C SER A 35 -7.92 -2.18 6.35
N THR A 36 -8.82 -2.41 5.41
CA THR A 36 -8.91 -1.65 4.16
C THR A 36 -9.55 -0.28 4.40
N ALA A 37 -9.34 0.66 3.49
CA ALA A 37 -9.95 1.98 3.55
C ALA A 37 -11.49 1.91 3.62
N ASP A 38 -12.09 0.97 2.88
CA ASP A 38 -13.55 0.76 2.89
C ASP A 38 -14.05 0.24 4.25
N GLU A 39 -13.32 -0.71 4.84
CA GLU A 39 -13.60 -1.22 6.19
C GLU A 39 -13.48 -0.12 7.26
N LEU A 40 -12.53 0.79 7.11
CA LEU A 40 -12.36 1.93 8.02
C LEU A 40 -13.43 3.01 7.82
N ALA A 41 -13.93 3.16 6.60
CA ALA A 41 -15.05 4.07 6.29
C ALA A 41 -16.38 3.53 6.85
N TYR A 42 -16.56 2.21 6.83
CA TYR A 42 -17.78 1.53 7.29
C TYR A 42 -17.45 0.40 8.28
N PRO A 43 -16.98 0.74 9.50
CA PRO A 43 -16.46 -0.24 10.44
C PRO A 43 -17.57 -1.13 11.01
N THR A 44 -17.35 -2.43 10.91
CA THR A 44 -18.09 -3.45 11.67
C THR A 44 -17.47 -3.60 13.06
N PRO A 45 -18.19 -4.20 14.04
CA PRO A 45 -17.71 -4.27 15.43
C PRO A 45 -16.39 -5.01 15.66
N TRP A 46 -15.93 -5.82 14.70
CA TRP A 46 -14.68 -6.59 14.79
C TRP A 46 -13.53 -5.98 13.96
N ILE A 47 -13.79 -4.91 13.20
CA ILE A 47 -12.76 -4.21 12.42
C ILE A 47 -11.93 -3.34 13.37
N LYS A 48 -10.61 -3.42 13.24
CA LYS A 48 -9.69 -2.61 14.05
C LYS A 48 -9.68 -1.19 13.52
N SER A 49 -10.12 -0.24 14.34
CA SER A 49 -10.16 1.17 13.93
C SER A 49 -8.78 1.83 14.02
N VAL A 50 -8.64 2.97 13.34
CA VAL A 50 -7.46 3.85 13.47
C VAL A 50 -7.23 4.28 14.93
N ASN A 51 -8.30 4.54 15.68
CA ASN A 51 -8.19 4.93 17.09
C ASN A 51 -7.68 3.78 17.96
N ASP A 52 -8.09 2.54 17.68
CA ASP A 52 -7.60 1.37 18.41
C ASP A 52 -6.10 1.18 18.19
N ALA A 53 -5.64 1.31 16.94
CA ALA A 53 -4.23 1.24 16.58
C ALA A 53 -3.39 2.34 17.26
N ILE A 54 -3.89 3.59 17.28
CA ILE A 54 -3.24 4.70 17.98
C ILE A 54 -3.16 4.42 19.48
N ASN A 55 -4.26 3.99 20.09
CA ASN A 55 -4.34 3.73 21.51
C ASN A 55 -3.38 2.61 21.93
N GLU A 56 -3.29 1.53 21.16
CA GLU A 56 -2.37 0.43 21.44
C GLU A 56 -0.91 0.90 21.50
N VAL A 57 -0.48 1.76 20.58
CA VAL A 57 0.87 2.35 20.61
C VAL A 57 1.03 3.32 21.78
N ARG A 58 0.00 4.11 22.09
CA ARG A 58 0.03 5.11 23.17
C ARG A 58 0.03 4.51 24.57
N PHE A 59 -0.54 3.32 24.75
CA PHE A 59 -0.50 2.62 26.04
C PHE A 59 0.88 2.03 26.36
N VAL A 60 1.79 1.97 25.38
CA VAL A 60 3.17 1.54 25.62
C VAL A 60 3.93 2.64 26.37
N PRO A 61 4.63 2.32 27.47
CA PRO A 61 5.40 3.30 28.22
C PRO A 61 6.44 4.01 27.34
N ARG A 62 6.50 5.35 27.43
CA ARG A 62 7.43 6.21 26.66
C ARG A 62 8.85 5.67 26.50
N PRO A 63 9.54 5.15 27.54
CA PRO A 63 10.91 4.64 27.40
C PRO A 63 11.08 3.53 26.36
N HIS A 64 10.01 2.80 26.04
CA HIS A 64 10.03 1.73 25.04
C HIS A 64 9.70 2.20 23.62
N VAL A 65 9.27 3.46 23.47
CA VAL A 65 8.83 4.06 22.22
C VAL A 65 9.84 5.09 21.71
N THR A 66 10.56 5.78 22.61
CA THR A 66 11.57 6.78 22.22
C THR A 66 12.60 6.20 21.25
N GLY A 67 12.81 6.88 20.12
CA GLY A 67 13.75 6.49 19.08
C GLY A 67 13.19 5.53 18.02
N THR A 68 11.92 5.13 18.10
CA THR A 68 11.27 4.27 17.09
C THR A 68 10.22 5.04 16.28
N LEU A 69 9.74 4.46 15.17
CA LEU A 69 8.66 5.03 14.36
C LEU A 69 7.35 5.22 15.16
N ALA A 70 7.16 4.42 16.22
CA ALA A 70 6.02 4.52 17.11
C ALA A 70 6.03 5.82 17.96
N GLN A 71 7.18 6.50 18.08
CA GLN A 71 7.30 7.74 18.85
C GLN A 71 6.38 8.83 18.28
N GLN A 72 6.32 8.96 16.96
CA GLN A 72 5.49 9.96 16.29
C GLN A 72 4.01 9.76 16.63
N ILE A 73 3.53 8.52 16.65
CA ILE A 73 2.14 8.21 17.01
C ILE A 73 1.89 8.55 18.48
N HIS A 74 2.83 8.18 19.34
CA HIS A 74 2.74 8.45 20.77
C HIS A 74 2.67 9.96 21.07
N GLU A 75 3.39 10.81 20.32
CA GLU A 75 3.43 12.25 20.51
C GLU A 75 2.27 12.99 19.85
N THR A 76 1.94 12.63 18.61
CA THR A 76 0.97 13.38 17.79
C THR A 76 -0.45 12.82 17.87
N SER A 77 -0.63 11.61 18.40
CA SER A 77 -1.89 10.87 18.37
C SER A 77 -2.46 10.72 16.95
N LYS A 78 -1.57 10.63 15.94
CA LYS A 78 -1.93 10.45 14.53
C LYS A 78 -1.05 9.35 13.92
N LEU A 79 -1.63 8.56 13.03
CA LEU A 79 -0.87 7.60 12.24
C LEU A 79 -0.12 8.33 11.11
N PRO A 80 1.17 8.01 10.88
CA PRO A 80 1.87 8.47 9.70
C PRO A 80 1.22 7.86 8.44
N ARG A 81 1.32 8.57 7.31
CA ARG A 81 0.82 8.09 6.02
C ARG A 81 2.00 7.82 5.08
N ALA A 82 2.04 6.63 4.50
CA ALA A 82 3.04 6.23 3.51
C ALA A 82 2.68 6.78 2.12
N ALA A 83 3.70 6.96 1.29
CA ALA A 83 3.53 7.44 -0.09
C ALA A 83 3.09 6.35 -1.08
N PHE A 84 3.20 5.08 -0.69
CA PHE A 84 2.90 3.91 -1.50
C PHE A 84 1.72 3.13 -0.94
N VAL A 85 1.16 2.23 -1.74
CA VAL A 85 0.12 1.26 -1.32
C VAL A 85 0.80 0.02 -0.75
N PHE A 86 0.18 -0.61 0.25
CA PHE A 86 0.70 -1.85 0.79
C PHE A 86 0.56 -2.99 -0.21
N VAL A 87 1.65 -3.71 -0.44
CA VAL A 87 1.67 -4.98 -1.16
C VAL A 87 2.43 -5.98 -0.29
N PRO A 88 1.86 -7.17 -0.01
CA PRO A 88 2.53 -8.18 0.80
C PRO A 88 3.84 -8.61 0.13
N GLN A 89 4.83 -8.95 0.95
CA GLN A 89 6.10 -9.45 0.45
C GLN A 89 5.91 -10.84 -0.16
N ALA A 90 6.20 -10.97 -1.46
CA ALA A 90 6.26 -12.28 -2.11
C ALA A 90 7.54 -13.04 -1.72
N SER A 91 7.45 -14.37 -1.76
CA SER A 91 8.58 -15.27 -1.50
C SER A 91 9.64 -15.23 -2.61
N VAL A 92 9.24 -14.83 -3.81
CA VAL A 92 10.08 -14.74 -4.99
C VAL A 92 9.96 -13.32 -5.55
N SER A 93 11.08 -12.74 -5.96
CA SER A 93 11.07 -11.52 -6.75
C SER A 93 10.99 -11.91 -8.22
N PRO A 94 9.94 -11.52 -8.95
CA PRO A 94 9.83 -11.85 -10.36
C PRO A 94 10.92 -11.13 -11.17
N VAL A 95 11.19 -11.65 -12.37
CA VAL A 95 12.12 -11.04 -13.31
C VAL A 95 11.46 -9.79 -13.91
N ASP A 96 12.12 -8.64 -13.75
CA ASP A 96 11.61 -7.33 -14.17
C ASP A 96 11.10 -7.32 -15.63
N GLU A 97 11.84 -7.95 -16.53
CA GLU A 97 11.52 -8.01 -17.97
C GLU A 97 10.19 -8.73 -18.22
N GLN A 98 9.95 -9.86 -17.55
CA GLN A 98 8.72 -10.64 -17.69
C GLN A 98 7.50 -9.90 -17.14
N VAL A 99 7.68 -9.18 -16.02
CA VAL A 99 6.61 -8.35 -15.44
C VAL A 99 6.23 -7.23 -16.42
N MET A 100 7.23 -6.56 -17.00
CA MET A 100 6.98 -5.49 -17.97
C MET A 100 6.31 -6.01 -19.24
N GLU A 101 6.72 -7.16 -19.78
CA GLU A 101 6.08 -7.78 -20.94
C GLU A 101 4.60 -8.11 -20.69
N LEU A 102 4.26 -8.65 -19.51
CA LEU A 102 2.88 -8.92 -19.12
C LEU A 102 2.06 -7.63 -18.97
N ILE A 103 2.67 -6.59 -18.40
CA ILE A 103 2.04 -5.27 -18.26
C ILE A 103 1.75 -4.64 -19.63
N ASP A 104 2.67 -4.78 -20.58
CA ASP A 104 2.49 -4.26 -21.94
C ASP A 104 1.42 -5.07 -22.70
N LEU A 105 1.43 -6.40 -22.58
CA LEU A 105 0.38 -7.27 -23.13
C LEU A 105 -1.01 -6.93 -22.56
N TYR A 106 -1.09 -6.60 -21.26
CA TYR A 106 -2.34 -6.18 -20.63
C TYR A 106 -2.92 -4.91 -21.28
N ASP A 107 -2.08 -3.95 -21.65
CA ASP A 107 -2.47 -2.70 -22.30
C ASP A 107 -2.93 -2.92 -23.76
N GLU A 108 -2.36 -3.90 -24.46
CA GLU A 108 -2.75 -4.23 -25.84
C GLU A 108 -4.12 -4.92 -25.94
N LEU A 109 -4.51 -5.63 -24.88
CA LEU A 109 -5.78 -6.33 -24.83
C LEU A 109 -6.96 -5.37 -24.61
N PRO A 110 -8.10 -5.57 -25.30
CA PRO A 110 -9.28 -4.73 -25.10
C PRO A 110 -9.87 -4.90 -23.70
N GLU A 111 -10.52 -3.85 -23.20
CA GLU A 111 -11.22 -3.90 -21.93
C GLU A 111 -12.28 -5.02 -21.91
N GLY A 112 -12.33 -5.79 -20.82
CA GLY A 112 -13.23 -6.93 -20.67
C GLY A 112 -12.76 -8.23 -21.32
N HIS A 113 -11.59 -8.27 -21.97
CA HIS A 113 -11.02 -9.52 -22.47
C HIS A 113 -10.64 -10.46 -21.33
N ALA A 114 -11.00 -11.74 -21.41
CA ALA A 114 -10.77 -12.74 -20.35
C ALA A 114 -9.30 -12.83 -19.91
N SER A 115 -8.37 -12.79 -20.88
CA SER A 115 -6.93 -12.85 -20.61
C SER A 115 -6.39 -11.68 -19.80
N ARG A 116 -7.11 -10.55 -19.68
CA ARG A 116 -6.68 -9.46 -18.77
C ARG A 116 -6.77 -9.90 -17.31
N SER A 117 -7.80 -10.66 -16.96
CA SER A 117 -7.93 -11.24 -15.61
C SER A 117 -6.85 -12.29 -15.34
N GLU A 118 -6.50 -13.09 -16.36
CA GLU A 118 -5.42 -14.08 -16.26
C GLU A 118 -4.06 -13.40 -16.02
N ILE A 119 -3.78 -12.29 -16.72
CA ILE A 119 -2.55 -11.52 -16.51
C ILE A 119 -2.52 -10.91 -15.11
N VAL A 120 -3.63 -10.32 -14.64
CA VAL A 120 -3.72 -9.78 -13.28
C VAL A 120 -3.43 -10.85 -12.24
N GLN A 121 -4.02 -12.03 -12.40
CA GLN A 121 -3.81 -13.15 -11.49
C GLN A 121 -2.38 -13.69 -11.52
N ALA A 122 -1.77 -13.77 -12.71
CA ALA A 122 -0.37 -14.17 -12.85
C ALA A 122 0.57 -13.18 -12.15
N LEU A 123 0.35 -11.88 -12.36
CA LEU A 123 1.13 -10.82 -11.69
C LEU A 123 0.95 -10.85 -10.17
N ASP A 124 -0.29 -11.03 -9.69
CA ASP A 124 -0.58 -11.11 -8.24
C ASP A 124 0.09 -12.33 -7.58
N SER A 125 0.15 -13.46 -8.29
CA SER A 125 0.86 -14.66 -7.80
C SER A 125 2.38 -14.44 -7.62
N GLU A 126 2.94 -13.49 -8.35
CA GLU A 126 4.34 -13.05 -8.24
C GLU A 126 4.51 -11.82 -7.32
N GLY A 127 3.46 -11.42 -6.60
CA GLY A 127 3.49 -10.28 -5.69
C GLY A 127 3.50 -8.91 -6.39
N VAL A 128 3.03 -8.84 -7.63
CA VAL A 128 2.85 -7.60 -8.38
C VAL A 128 1.37 -7.28 -8.45
N GLN A 129 0.98 -6.16 -7.85
CA GLN A 129 -0.40 -5.72 -7.76
C GLN A 129 -0.64 -4.45 -8.56
N MET A 130 -1.86 -4.35 -9.06
CA MET A 130 -2.34 -3.14 -9.71
C MET A 130 -2.54 -2.03 -8.66
N ILE A 131 -2.14 -0.80 -8.98
CA ILE A 131 -2.41 0.36 -8.12
C ILE A 131 -3.93 0.55 -8.05
N PRO A 132 -4.55 0.49 -6.85
CA PRO A 132 -5.98 0.75 -6.70
C PRO A 132 -6.31 2.18 -7.10
N LEU A 133 -7.58 2.45 -7.39
CA LEU A 133 -8.02 3.82 -7.68
C LEU A 133 -7.89 4.69 -6.42
N ILE A 134 -6.97 5.65 -6.43
CA ILE A 134 -6.75 6.59 -5.34
C ILE A 134 -7.21 7.95 -5.83
N SER A 135 -8.15 8.53 -5.10
CA SER A 135 -8.78 9.81 -5.43
C SER A 135 -7.81 11.00 -5.39
N GLU A 136 -6.73 10.88 -4.61
CA GLU A 136 -5.70 11.90 -4.40
C GLU A 136 -4.50 11.69 -5.33
N LEU A 137 -3.87 12.78 -5.80
CA LEU A 137 -2.70 12.69 -6.66
C LEU A 137 -1.43 12.41 -5.84
N HIS A 138 -0.84 11.23 -5.99
CA HIS A 138 0.43 10.87 -5.38
C HIS A 138 1.53 10.84 -6.45
N ALA A 139 2.56 11.70 -6.31
CA ALA A 139 3.65 11.78 -7.28
C ALA A 139 4.44 10.46 -7.44
N GLU A 140 4.45 9.62 -6.40
CA GLU A 140 5.13 8.33 -6.40
C GLU A 140 4.35 7.24 -7.15
N LEU A 141 3.02 7.35 -7.22
CA LEU A 141 2.16 6.33 -7.82
C LEU A 141 1.55 6.78 -9.14
N HIS A 142 1.44 8.09 -9.38
CA HIS A 142 0.72 8.66 -10.50
C HIS A 142 1.63 9.46 -11.45
N THR A 143 1.23 9.47 -12.71
CA THR A 143 1.78 10.32 -13.77
C THR A 143 0.66 11.09 -14.46
N GLY A 144 1.00 12.26 -15.00
CA GLY A 144 0.04 13.16 -15.64
C GLY A 144 -0.36 14.33 -14.75
N LYS A 145 -1.45 15.01 -15.12
CA LYS A 145 -2.00 16.16 -14.39
C LYS A 145 -3.48 15.92 -14.14
N SER A 146 -3.86 15.72 -12.88
CA SER A 146 -5.27 15.82 -12.50
C SER A 146 -5.65 17.29 -12.28
N LYS A 147 -6.83 17.69 -12.78
CA LYS A 147 -7.44 18.98 -12.43
C LYS A 147 -8.32 18.91 -11.17
N GLY A 148 -8.40 17.75 -10.52
CA GLY A 148 -9.23 17.55 -9.33
C GLY A 148 -9.10 16.13 -8.76
N THR A 149 -10.20 15.60 -8.24
CA THR A 149 -10.29 14.22 -7.77
C THR A 149 -10.15 13.24 -8.93
N ILE A 150 -9.33 12.20 -8.75
CA ILE A 150 -9.12 11.17 -9.76
C ILE A 150 -10.29 10.19 -9.71
N SER A 151 -11.05 10.07 -10.80
CA SER A 151 -12.17 9.14 -10.91
C SER A 151 -11.84 7.87 -11.70
N SER A 152 -10.77 7.89 -12.49
CA SER A 152 -10.34 6.76 -13.31
C SER A 152 -8.89 6.95 -13.77
N TYR A 153 -8.22 5.84 -14.09
CA TYR A 153 -6.92 5.86 -14.75
C TYR A 153 -7.09 5.62 -16.25
N SER A 154 -6.38 6.37 -17.08
CA SER A 154 -6.29 6.08 -18.51
C SER A 154 -5.42 4.84 -18.77
N LYS A 155 -4.44 4.59 -17.91
CA LYS A 155 -3.65 3.37 -17.86
C LYS A 155 -3.39 2.96 -16.41
N PRO A 156 -3.59 1.69 -16.02
CA PRO A 156 -3.34 1.26 -14.66
C PRO A 156 -1.85 1.25 -14.36
N GLY A 157 -1.50 1.51 -13.09
CA GLY A 157 -0.16 1.33 -12.58
C GLY A 157 0.01 -0.01 -11.89
N TRP A 158 1.27 -0.39 -11.65
CA TRP A 158 1.65 -1.68 -11.09
C TRP A 158 2.85 -1.52 -10.15
N LEU A 159 2.80 -2.18 -9.00
CA LEU A 159 3.87 -2.22 -8.02
C LEU A 159 3.98 -3.59 -7.34
N SER A 160 5.14 -3.88 -6.78
CA SER A 160 5.34 -4.93 -5.78
C SER A 160 5.70 -4.31 -4.43
N HIS A 161 5.92 -5.16 -3.42
CA HIS A 161 6.39 -4.75 -2.10
C HIS A 161 7.64 -3.83 -2.13
N SER A 162 8.56 -4.05 -3.09
CA SER A 162 9.87 -3.37 -3.13
C SER A 162 10.02 -2.36 -4.26
N LYS A 163 9.13 -2.36 -5.27
CA LYS A 163 9.33 -1.60 -6.49
C LYS A 163 8.03 -1.17 -7.17
N VAL A 164 8.02 0.04 -7.72
CA VAL A 164 6.98 0.48 -8.66
C VAL A 164 7.46 0.17 -10.08
N TYR A 165 6.73 -0.70 -10.80
CA TYR A 165 7.04 -1.05 -12.19
C TYR A 165 6.52 0.02 -13.14
N ARG A 166 5.28 0.47 -12.91
CA ARG A 166 4.63 1.48 -13.72
C ARG A 166 3.71 2.34 -12.87
N LYS A 167 3.87 3.66 -12.95
CA LYS A 167 2.93 4.60 -12.31
C LYS A 167 1.62 4.61 -13.08
N ALA A 168 0.49 4.74 -12.37
CA ALA A 168 -0.80 4.88 -13.02
C ALA A 168 -0.88 6.21 -13.77
N GLN A 169 -1.48 6.20 -14.95
CA GLN A 169 -1.66 7.40 -15.74
C GLN A 169 -3.05 7.98 -15.45
N VAL A 170 -3.05 9.21 -14.98
CA VAL A 170 -4.27 9.97 -14.68
C VAL A 170 -4.73 10.70 -15.94
N ALA A 171 -6.03 10.67 -16.19
CA ALA A 171 -6.69 11.36 -17.29
C ALA A 171 -7.00 12.84 -16.98
#